data_AF-A0A7S1CXS9-F1
#
_entry.id   AF-A0A7S1CXS9-F1
#
_cell.length_a   1.000
_cell.length_b   1.000
_cell.length_c   1.000
_cell.angle_alpha   90.00
_cell.angle_beta   90.00
_cell.angle_gamma   90.00
#
_symmetry.space_group_name_H-M   'P 1'
#
loop_
_entity.id
_entity.type
_entity.pdbx_description
1 polymer ?
#
loop_
_entity_poly.entity_id
_entity_poly.type
_entity_poly.pdbx_seq_one_letter_code
_entity_poly.pdbx_strand_id
1 'polypeptide(L)'
;IYIYLGPQSAVDMILVHDNGQFMVRARHVFTASQDNVFAPTASPEPSVAPTTVDSVITVSVRLDRRPNELSWSIFEEEGDNTVFSVNLGDYDMSMAETIVSHRVSVVPGRTYVFQAFDQRGDGICCDDGEGYIYIYLGPESGAVDRILVHDNGQFTVQARHVFTASVPEPTISPSIFPSISPSTMVPSAQPTPVPVQQCKTNGGSCDVDSDCCGSRECCASAVCGPSWLC
;
A
#
# COMPACT_ATOMS: atom_id res chain seq x y z
N ILE A 1 17.78 8.33 33.86
CA ILE A 1 18.79 9.23 33.25
C ILE A 1 18.16 10.62 33.17
N TYR A 2 18.87 11.66 33.64
CA TYR A 2 18.43 13.05 33.54
C TYR A 2 19.37 13.82 32.61
N ILE A 3 18.83 14.42 31.55
CA ILE A 3 19.59 15.29 30.63
C ILE A 3 18.98 16.68 30.70
N TYR A 4 19.84 17.68 30.92
CA TYR A 4 19.46 19.08 31.09
C TYR A 4 20.08 19.94 29.98
N LEU A 5 19.36 20.97 29.53
CA LEU A 5 19.89 22.06 28.70
C LEU A 5 19.92 23.35 29.53
N GLY A 6 21.08 24.02 29.56
CA GLY A 6 21.26 25.31 30.25
C GLY A 6 22.72 25.54 30.67
N PRO A 7 23.12 26.80 30.95
CA PRO A 7 24.44 27.10 31.49
C PRO A 7 24.59 26.48 32.89
N GLN A 8 25.83 26.15 33.29
CA GLN A 8 26.11 25.44 34.55
C GLN A 8 25.57 26.12 35.84
N SER A 9 25.15 27.39 35.76
CA SER A 9 24.61 28.16 36.88
C SER A 9 23.07 28.17 36.99
N ALA A 10 22.33 27.64 36.01
CA ALA A 10 20.86 27.56 36.06
C ALA A 10 20.35 26.43 35.15
N VAL A 11 19.70 25.43 35.76
CA VAL A 11 19.07 24.31 35.06
C VAL A 11 17.64 24.71 34.72
N ASP A 12 17.35 25.03 33.46
CA ASP A 12 16.08 25.65 33.04
C ASP A 12 15.04 24.64 32.55
N MET A 13 15.44 23.41 32.16
CA MET A 13 14.49 22.42 31.62
C MET A 13 15.03 20.98 31.68
N ILE A 14 14.17 20.02 32.04
CA ILE A 14 14.44 18.57 31.96
C ILE A 14 14.01 18.09 30.57
N LEU A 15 14.95 17.57 29.78
CA LEU A 15 14.69 17.11 28.41
C LEU A 15 14.41 15.61 28.32
N VAL A 16 14.96 14.86 29.26
CA VAL A 16 14.82 13.41 29.34
C VAL A 16 14.60 13.08 30.82
N HIS A 17 13.48 12.43 31.11
CA HIS A 17 13.17 11.89 32.43
C HIS A 17 12.92 10.39 32.29
N ASP A 18 13.93 9.59 32.61
CA ASP A 18 13.84 8.13 32.54
C ASP A 18 14.24 7.52 33.89
N ASN A 19 13.46 6.54 34.38
CA ASN A 19 13.70 5.84 35.64
C ASN A 19 14.81 4.77 35.54
N GLY A 20 15.39 4.57 34.35
CA GLY A 20 16.61 3.79 34.17
C GLY A 20 16.41 2.27 34.12
N GLN A 21 15.20 1.79 33.82
CA GLN A 21 15.00 0.38 33.45
C GLN A 21 14.97 0.25 31.92
N PHE A 22 16.05 -0.26 31.33
CA PHE A 22 16.10 -0.58 29.90
C PHE A 22 16.74 -1.97 29.70
N MET A 23 16.13 -2.79 28.83
CA MET A 23 16.63 -4.14 28.55
C MET A 23 17.68 -4.17 27.44
N VAL A 24 17.58 -3.32 26.40
CA VAL A 24 18.51 -3.33 25.26
C VAL A 24 19.06 -1.93 24.90
N ARG A 25 18.21 -0.95 24.54
CA ARG A 25 18.63 0.45 24.32
C ARG A 25 17.43 1.41 24.40
N ALA A 26 17.66 2.64 24.86
CA ALA A 26 16.72 3.76 24.76
C ALA A 26 17.43 4.92 24.04
N ARG A 27 16.81 5.50 23.01
CA ARG A 27 17.37 6.64 22.25
C ARG A 27 16.39 7.81 22.24
N HIS A 28 16.86 8.97 22.71
CA HIS A 28 16.14 10.24 22.62
C HIS A 28 16.78 11.11 21.54
N VAL A 29 15.99 11.63 20.62
CA VAL A 29 16.43 12.57 19.58
C VAL A 29 15.92 13.96 19.96
N PHE A 30 16.83 14.92 20.04
CA PHE A 30 16.50 16.32 20.30
C PHE A 30 17.20 17.21 19.27
N THR A 31 16.51 18.26 18.84
CA THR A 31 17.07 19.25 17.92
C THR A 31 17.53 20.45 18.72
N ALA A 32 18.85 20.67 18.77
CA ALA A 32 19.39 21.91 19.31
C ALA A 32 19.30 22.99 18.22
N SER A 33 18.42 23.97 18.40
CA SER A 33 18.44 25.17 17.57
C SER A 33 19.63 26.03 17.99
N GLN A 34 20.70 26.03 17.19
CA GLN A 34 21.72 27.07 17.30
C GLN A 34 21.31 28.24 16.40
N ASP A 35 20.74 29.28 17.01
CA ASP A 35 20.79 30.60 16.42
C ASP A 35 22.22 31.12 16.53
N ASN A 36 23.04 30.90 15.48
CA ASN A 36 24.05 31.89 15.11
C ASN A 36 24.53 31.78 13.66
N VAL A 37 24.53 32.94 13.01
CA VAL A 37 24.60 33.24 11.58
C VAL A 37 26.03 33.28 11.04
N PHE A 38 26.31 32.68 9.87
CA PHE A 38 27.20 33.22 8.83
C PHE A 38 26.85 32.61 7.46
N ALA A 39 26.34 33.42 6.53
CA ALA A 39 25.92 32.99 5.19
C ALA A 39 27.08 33.07 4.17
N PRO A 40 27.40 32.01 3.40
CA PRO A 40 28.31 32.08 2.27
C PRO A 40 27.61 32.63 1.01
N THR A 41 28.36 33.35 0.19
CA THR A 41 27.93 34.04 -1.03
C THR A 41 27.37 33.08 -2.10
N ALA A 42 26.26 33.46 -2.72
CA ALA A 42 25.51 32.66 -3.69
C ALA A 42 26.30 32.34 -4.97
N SER A 43 26.36 31.05 -5.31
CA SER A 43 26.78 30.50 -6.60
C SER A 43 25.54 30.32 -7.50
N PRO A 44 25.63 30.48 -8.84
CA PRO A 44 24.47 30.35 -9.71
C PRO A 44 23.85 28.95 -9.60
N GLU A 45 22.54 28.97 -9.45
CA GLU A 45 21.62 27.88 -9.15
C GLU A 45 21.69 26.75 -10.19
N PRO A 46 21.97 25.49 -9.80
CA PRO A 46 21.63 24.35 -10.60
C PRO A 46 20.15 23.98 -10.37
N SER A 47 19.41 23.99 -11.48
CA SER A 47 18.26 23.14 -11.85
C SER A 47 17.58 22.39 -10.71
N VAL A 48 16.33 22.78 -10.43
CA VAL A 48 15.31 22.10 -9.59
C VAL A 48 15.74 20.69 -9.20
N ALA A 49 16.32 20.55 -8.02
CA ALA A 49 16.51 19.25 -7.40
C ALA A 49 15.14 18.55 -7.36
N PRO A 50 15.05 17.24 -7.63
CA PRO A 50 13.80 16.52 -7.43
C PRO A 50 13.35 16.78 -5.99
N THR A 51 12.17 17.37 -5.82
CA THR A 51 11.54 17.52 -4.52
C THR A 51 11.44 16.12 -3.94
N THR A 52 12.31 15.78 -2.99
CA THR A 52 12.21 14.55 -2.21
C THR A 52 10.85 14.61 -1.51
N VAL A 53 9.87 13.92 -2.07
CA VAL A 53 8.56 13.78 -1.44
C VAL A 53 8.76 12.87 -0.25
N ASP A 54 8.82 13.45 0.94
CA ASP A 54 8.89 12.68 2.17
C ASP A 54 7.72 11.68 2.19
N SER A 55 8.07 10.41 2.44
CA SER A 55 7.10 9.33 2.52
C SER A 55 6.77 9.09 3.97
N VAL A 56 5.54 8.66 4.24
CA VAL A 56 5.12 8.32 5.60
C VAL A 56 4.73 6.86 5.62
N ILE A 57 5.29 6.15 6.60
CA ILE A 57 4.73 4.86 6.99
C ILE A 57 3.76 5.08 8.15
N THR A 58 2.64 4.37 8.12
CA THR A 58 1.69 4.33 9.23
C THR A 58 1.73 2.92 9.82
N VAL A 59 2.13 2.80 11.07
CA VAL A 59 2.03 1.55 11.83
C VAL A 59 0.73 1.57 12.60
N SER A 60 -0.19 0.66 12.27
CA SER A 60 -1.43 0.44 13.00
C SER A 60 -1.31 -0.86 13.78
N VAL A 61 -1.44 -0.78 15.10
CA VAL A 61 -1.35 -1.93 16.00
C VAL A 61 -2.68 -2.07 16.70
N ARG A 62 -3.33 -3.24 16.55
CA ARG A 62 -4.37 -3.65 17.47
C ARG A 62 -3.70 -4.36 18.63
N LEU A 63 -3.89 -3.82 19.82
CA LEU A 63 -3.36 -4.37 21.06
C LEU A 63 -4.24 -5.55 21.52
N ASP A 64 -3.63 -6.49 22.23
CA ASP A 64 -4.33 -7.59 22.90
C ASP A 64 -4.70 -7.19 24.34
N ARG A 65 -4.92 -8.16 25.24
CA ARG A 65 -5.24 -7.90 26.65
C ARG A 65 -4.00 -7.64 27.50
N ARG A 66 -2.79 -7.75 26.94
CA ARG A 66 -1.50 -7.54 27.60
C ARG A 66 -0.65 -6.48 26.88
N PRO A 67 -1.21 -5.29 26.58
CA PRO A 67 -0.52 -4.25 25.82
C PRO A 67 0.82 -3.82 26.42
N ASN A 68 0.97 -3.90 27.74
CA ASN A 68 2.17 -3.48 28.47
C ASN A 68 3.39 -4.37 28.23
N GLU A 69 3.23 -5.48 27.52
CA GLU A 69 4.27 -6.46 27.21
C GLU A 69 4.85 -6.24 25.81
N LEU A 70 4.14 -5.47 24.98
CA LEU A 70 4.54 -5.13 23.63
C LEU A 70 5.47 -3.90 23.61
N SER A 71 6.57 -4.05 22.88
CA SER A 71 7.43 -2.94 22.44
C SER A 71 7.84 -3.15 20.98
N TRP A 72 8.19 -2.08 20.26
CA TRP A 72 8.66 -2.23 18.89
C TRP A 72 9.47 -1.03 18.42
N SER A 73 10.24 -1.21 17.36
CA SER A 73 11.04 -0.15 16.75
C SER A 73 11.11 -0.28 15.24
N ILE A 74 11.43 0.83 14.59
CA ILE A 74 11.74 0.92 13.16
C ILE A 74 13.13 1.52 13.02
N PHE A 75 13.98 0.85 12.24
CA PHE A 75 15.33 1.31 11.97
C PHE A 75 15.74 1.05 10.52
N GLU A 76 16.67 1.86 10.01
CA GLU A 76 17.25 1.67 8.67
C GLU A 76 18.04 0.36 8.63
N GLU A 77 17.80 -0.46 7.61
CA GLU A 77 18.54 -1.72 7.43
C GLU A 77 20.04 -1.45 7.22
N GLU A 78 20.35 -0.41 6.44
CA GLU A 78 21.70 0.10 6.29
C GLU A 78 22.00 1.09 7.43
N GLY A 79 22.87 0.69 8.36
CA GLY A 79 23.39 1.58 9.41
C GLY A 79 22.65 1.57 10.75
N ASP A 80 21.57 0.78 10.90
CA ASP A 80 20.83 0.57 12.17
C ASP A 80 20.38 1.87 12.87
N ASN A 81 20.09 2.90 12.06
CA ASN A 81 19.57 4.16 12.56
C ASN A 81 18.08 3.99 12.92
N THR A 82 17.76 3.99 14.22
CA THR A 82 16.37 3.96 14.69
C THR A 82 15.66 5.27 14.37
N VAL A 83 14.57 5.17 13.61
CA VAL A 83 13.72 6.30 13.21
C VAL A 83 12.48 6.45 14.09
N PHE A 84 12.03 5.36 14.72
CA PHE A 84 10.91 5.39 15.66
C PHE A 84 10.96 4.20 16.62
N SER A 85 10.43 4.37 17.83
CA SER A 85 10.29 3.27 18.79
C SER A 85 9.15 3.53 19.78
N VAL A 86 8.47 2.46 20.18
CA VAL A 86 7.58 2.39 21.34
C VAL A 86 8.25 1.49 22.37
N ASN A 87 8.40 2.00 23.59
CA ASN A 87 9.03 1.29 24.68
C ASN A 87 8.06 0.33 25.37
N LEU A 88 8.62 -0.63 26.08
CA LEU A 88 7.86 -1.52 26.92
C LEU A 88 7.11 -0.72 28.00
N GLY A 89 5.81 -0.97 28.13
CA GLY A 89 4.94 -0.26 29.07
C GLY A 89 4.41 1.10 28.60
N ASP A 90 4.81 1.59 27.40
CA ASP A 90 4.20 2.79 26.80
C ASP A 90 2.71 2.55 26.46
N TYR A 91 2.35 1.30 26.19
CA TYR A 91 0.96 0.87 26.09
C TYR A 91 0.52 0.27 27.43
N ASP A 92 -0.17 1.06 28.24
CA ASP A 92 -0.64 0.57 29.54
C ASP A 92 -1.88 -0.35 29.41
N MET A 93 -2.24 -1.00 30.52
CA MET A 93 -3.39 -1.91 30.58
C MET A 93 -4.74 -1.26 30.24
N SER A 94 -4.86 0.07 30.29
CA SER A 94 -6.10 0.77 29.89
C SER A 94 -6.28 0.80 28.37
N MET A 95 -5.21 0.56 27.61
CA MET A 95 -5.22 0.50 26.14
C MET A 95 -5.52 -0.90 25.59
N ALA A 96 -5.81 -1.88 26.44
CA ALA A 96 -6.11 -3.25 26.04
C ALA A 96 -7.22 -3.32 24.98
N GLU A 97 -7.06 -4.18 23.98
CA GLU A 97 -8.01 -4.42 22.87
C GLU A 97 -8.31 -3.17 22.00
N THR A 98 -7.51 -2.10 22.10
CA THR A 98 -7.64 -0.89 21.28
C THR A 98 -6.73 -0.91 20.05
N ILE A 99 -6.96 0.02 19.11
CA ILE A 99 -6.10 0.24 17.95
C ILE A 99 -5.35 1.55 18.14
N VAL A 100 -4.02 1.50 18.01
CA VAL A 100 -3.13 2.66 18.06
C VAL A 100 -2.44 2.81 16.72
N SER A 101 -2.29 4.05 16.23
CA SER A 101 -1.62 4.35 14.97
C SER A 101 -0.50 5.36 15.14
N HIS A 102 0.66 5.06 14.56
CA HIS A 102 1.83 5.94 14.56
C HIS A 102 2.25 6.26 13.13
N ARG A 103 2.45 7.54 12.84
CA ARG A 103 2.95 8.03 11.55
C ARG A 103 4.43 8.36 11.66
N VAL A 104 5.24 7.78 10.78
CA VAL A 104 6.70 7.94 10.80
C VAL A 104 7.16 8.39 9.42
N SER A 105 7.82 9.55 9.35
CA SER A 105 8.45 10.03 8.12
C SER A 105 9.67 9.17 7.79
N VAL A 106 9.78 8.75 6.54
CA VAL A 106 10.83 7.89 6.01
C VAL A 106 11.33 8.42 4.67
N VAL A 107 12.58 8.11 4.37
CA VAL A 107 13.20 8.51 3.10
C VAL A 107 12.73 7.55 2.00
N PRO A 108 12.18 8.06 0.89
CA PRO A 108 11.78 7.23 -0.23
C PRO A 108 12.92 6.36 -0.75
N GLY A 109 12.61 5.11 -1.10
CA GLY A 109 13.57 4.16 -1.65
C GLY A 109 14.51 3.51 -0.64
N ARG A 110 14.51 3.94 0.64
CA ARG A 110 15.27 3.25 1.69
C ARG A 110 14.54 2.01 2.20
N THR A 111 15.33 1.07 2.70
CA THR A 111 14.85 -0.15 3.36
C THR A 111 14.93 -0.02 4.87
N TYR A 112 13.85 -0.41 5.52
CA TYR A 112 13.64 -0.33 6.96
C TYR A 112 13.29 -1.71 7.52
N VAL A 113 13.61 -1.87 8.80
CA VAL A 113 13.26 -3.04 9.60
C VAL A 113 12.28 -2.59 10.66
N PHE A 114 11.11 -3.21 10.70
CA PHE A 114 10.22 -3.18 11.87
C PHE A 114 10.52 -4.39 12.73
N GLN A 115 10.67 -4.17 14.03
CA GLN A 115 10.92 -5.23 14.99
C GLN A 115 10.06 -5.03 16.22
N ALA A 116 9.16 -5.98 16.50
CA ALA A 116 8.35 -6.04 17.70
C ALA A 116 8.88 -7.10 18.66
N PHE A 117 8.73 -6.83 19.95
CA PHE A 117 9.06 -7.71 21.04
C PHE A 117 7.89 -7.83 21.98
N ASP A 118 7.58 -9.06 22.37
CA ASP A 118 6.66 -9.37 23.45
C ASP A 118 7.43 -9.93 24.66
N GLN A 119 7.17 -9.37 25.84
CA GLN A 119 7.95 -9.67 27.05
C GLN A 119 7.68 -11.08 27.59
N ARG A 120 6.46 -11.60 27.43
CA ARG A 120 6.08 -12.93 27.93
C ARG A 120 6.44 -14.05 26.96
N GLY A 121 6.55 -13.73 25.69
CA GLY A 121 6.84 -14.66 24.62
C GLY A 121 5.61 -15.42 24.12
N ASP A 122 4.41 -14.93 24.37
CA ASP A 122 3.14 -15.47 23.87
C ASP A 122 2.58 -14.69 22.67
N GLY A 123 3.20 -13.56 22.33
CA GLY A 123 2.85 -12.75 21.17
C GLY A 123 1.81 -11.69 21.52
N ILE A 124 1.01 -11.29 20.54
CA ILE A 124 -0.07 -10.31 20.76
C ILE A 124 -1.41 -10.81 20.22
N CYS A 125 -1.60 -12.12 20.08
CA CYS A 125 -2.80 -12.70 19.50
C CYS A 125 -3.36 -13.83 20.36
N CYS A 126 -4.50 -14.35 19.91
CA CYS A 126 -4.93 -15.70 20.17
C CYS A 126 -5.66 -15.85 21.53
N ASP A 127 -5.02 -16.44 22.53
CA ASP A 127 -5.71 -16.73 23.80
C ASP A 127 -5.92 -15.46 24.65
N ASP A 128 -4.95 -14.55 24.64
CA ASP A 128 -4.97 -13.30 25.41
C ASP A 128 -5.45 -12.09 24.58
N GLY A 129 -6.17 -12.33 23.48
CA GLY A 129 -6.84 -11.30 22.69
C GLY A 129 -6.30 -11.21 21.27
N GLU A 130 -7.12 -10.69 20.35
CA GLU A 130 -6.79 -10.69 18.92
C GLU A 130 -6.12 -9.39 18.50
N GLY A 131 -4.83 -9.26 18.82
CA GLY A 131 -3.98 -8.18 18.33
C GLY A 131 -3.32 -8.51 16.99
N TYR A 132 -2.87 -7.47 16.29
CA TYR A 132 -2.23 -7.56 14.98
C TYR A 132 -1.45 -6.28 14.66
N ILE A 133 -0.56 -6.35 13.67
CA ILE A 133 0.22 -5.21 13.19
C ILE A 133 0.02 -5.05 11.68
N TYR A 134 -0.32 -3.83 11.26
CA TYR A 134 -0.27 -3.40 9.87
C TYR A 134 0.72 -2.26 9.71
N ILE A 135 1.47 -2.30 8.61
CA ILE A 135 2.31 -1.17 8.18
C ILE A 135 1.88 -0.78 6.78
N TYR A 136 1.56 0.50 6.61
CA TYR A 136 1.15 1.08 5.34
C TYR A 136 2.19 2.10 4.88
N LEU A 137 2.39 2.22 3.58
CA LEU A 137 3.10 3.33 2.96
C LEU A 137 2.08 4.34 2.42
N GLY A 138 2.37 5.62 2.51
CA GLY A 138 1.57 6.67 1.90
C GLY A 138 2.29 8.03 1.89
N PRO A 139 1.73 9.02 1.17
CA PRO A 139 2.21 10.40 1.23
C PRO A 139 1.96 11.05 2.61
N GLU A 140 2.66 12.16 2.88
CA GLU A 140 2.43 12.97 4.09
C GLU A 140 0.98 13.42 4.27
N SER A 141 0.23 13.58 3.18
CA SER A 141 -1.19 13.93 3.18
C SER A 141 -2.11 12.90 3.87
N GLY A 142 -1.59 11.71 4.21
CA GLY A 142 -2.31 10.71 4.98
C GLY A 142 -3.14 9.74 4.14
N ALA A 143 -3.07 9.84 2.81
CA ALA A 143 -3.59 8.79 1.94
C ALA A 143 -2.78 7.50 2.17
N VAL A 144 -3.45 6.35 2.20
CA VAL A 144 -2.78 5.05 2.16
C VAL A 144 -2.53 4.68 0.71
N ASP A 145 -1.28 4.43 0.35
CA ASP A 145 -0.90 3.96 -0.99
C ASP A 145 -0.93 2.43 -1.04
N ARG A 146 -0.15 1.76 -0.19
CA ARG A 146 -0.11 0.28 -0.13
C ARG A 146 0.20 -0.27 1.25
N ILE A 147 -0.19 -1.53 1.47
CA ILE A 147 0.22 -2.32 2.64
C ILE A 147 1.64 -2.83 2.42
N LEU A 148 2.52 -2.59 3.38
CA LEU A 148 3.89 -3.11 3.42
C LEU A 148 4.00 -4.38 4.27
N VAL A 149 3.30 -4.42 5.40
CA VAL A 149 3.32 -5.54 6.35
C VAL A 149 1.91 -5.80 6.85
N HIS A 150 1.57 -7.07 6.97
CA HIS A 150 0.43 -7.58 7.72
C HIS A 150 0.91 -8.75 8.58
N ASP A 151 0.91 -8.57 9.89
CA ASP A 151 1.30 -9.56 10.89
C ASP A 151 0.08 -9.81 11.80
N ASN A 152 -0.32 -11.07 11.91
CA ASN A 152 -1.47 -11.48 12.70
C ASN A 152 -1.17 -11.63 14.21
N GLY A 153 0.01 -11.19 14.67
CA GLY A 153 0.39 -11.20 16.08
C GLY A 153 0.88 -12.56 16.59
N GLN A 154 0.97 -13.57 15.72
CA GLN A 154 1.43 -14.92 16.05
C GLN A 154 2.95 -15.02 16.04
N PHE A 155 3.58 -14.38 17.02
CA PHE A 155 5.00 -14.55 17.32
C PHE A 155 5.17 -14.93 18.77
N THR A 156 6.33 -15.48 19.14
CA THR A 156 6.64 -15.71 20.55
C THR A 156 7.21 -14.43 21.14
N VAL A 157 8.54 -14.31 21.16
CA VAL A 157 9.22 -13.15 21.77
C VAL A 157 9.42 -12.03 20.75
N GLN A 158 9.42 -12.33 19.44
CA GLN A 158 9.80 -11.35 18.42
C GLN A 158 9.12 -11.57 17.06
N ALA A 159 8.67 -10.47 16.46
CA ALA A 159 8.40 -10.36 15.03
C ALA A 159 9.40 -9.41 14.37
N ARG A 160 9.85 -9.75 13.16
CA ARG A 160 10.80 -8.93 12.38
C ARG A 160 10.37 -8.88 10.92
N HIS A 161 10.16 -7.68 10.40
CA HIS A 161 9.76 -7.42 9.02
C HIS A 161 10.68 -6.42 8.36
N VAL A 162 11.04 -6.68 7.09
CA VAL A 162 11.86 -5.77 6.28
C VAL A 162 11.02 -5.24 5.14
N PHE A 163 11.03 -3.93 4.92
CA PHE A 163 10.25 -3.30 3.86
C PHE A 163 10.97 -2.08 3.28
N THR A 164 10.69 -1.77 2.02
CA THR A 164 11.22 -0.60 1.32
C THR A 164 10.15 0.47 1.16
N ALA A 165 10.49 1.70 1.53
CA ALA A 165 9.63 2.88 1.41
C ALA A 165 9.62 3.44 -0.04
N SER A 166 9.35 2.61 -1.04
CA SER A 166 9.28 3.07 -2.44
C SER A 166 7.87 3.56 -2.79
N VAL A 167 7.67 4.87 -2.88
CA VAL A 167 6.48 5.45 -3.51
C VAL A 167 6.63 5.26 -5.01
N PRO A 168 5.57 4.88 -5.76
CA PRO A 168 5.62 4.89 -7.21
C PRO A 168 6.09 6.28 -7.67
N GLU A 169 7.15 6.30 -8.46
CA GLU A 169 7.63 7.53 -9.12
C GLU A 169 6.42 8.21 -9.79
N PRO A 170 6.25 9.54 -9.67
CA PRO A 170 5.16 10.19 -10.37
C PRO A 170 5.29 9.87 -11.86
N THR A 171 4.31 9.16 -12.42
CA THR A 171 4.24 8.86 -13.86
C THR A 171 3.91 10.14 -14.61
N ILE A 172 4.80 11.13 -14.58
CA ILE A 172 4.72 12.28 -15.48
C ILE A 172 5.16 11.74 -16.83
N SER A 173 4.23 11.17 -17.59
CA SER A 173 4.45 10.91 -19.01
C SER A 173 4.46 12.26 -19.72
N PRO A 174 5.59 12.77 -20.25
CA PRO A 174 5.58 13.98 -21.05
C PRO A 174 4.91 13.65 -22.38
N SER A 175 3.60 13.85 -22.48
CA SER A 175 2.90 13.83 -23.77
C SER A 175 3.13 15.15 -24.50
N ILE A 176 4.37 15.35 -24.95
CA ILE A 176 4.77 16.45 -25.84
C ILE A 176 5.00 15.87 -27.25
N PHE A 177 4.01 15.14 -27.78
CA PHE A 177 3.99 14.87 -29.22
C PHE A 177 3.04 15.88 -29.87
N PRO A 178 3.54 16.78 -30.74
CA PRO A 178 2.66 17.56 -31.60
C PRO A 178 1.95 16.60 -32.56
N SER A 179 0.63 16.51 -32.44
CA SER A 179 -0.23 15.78 -33.38
C SER A 179 -0.27 16.51 -34.72
N ILE A 180 0.75 16.28 -35.55
CA ILE A 180 0.72 16.60 -36.98
C ILE A 180 0.72 15.28 -37.74
N SER A 181 -0.44 14.62 -37.74
CA SER A 181 -0.74 13.59 -38.74
C SER A 181 -1.17 14.29 -40.03
N PRO A 182 -0.50 14.07 -41.17
CA PRO A 182 -1.06 14.39 -42.48
C PRO A 182 -2.16 13.37 -42.78
N SER A 183 -3.41 13.83 -42.91
CA SER A 183 -4.50 13.00 -43.44
C SER A 183 -4.27 12.77 -44.93
N THR A 184 -3.60 11.67 -45.30
CA THR A 184 -3.69 11.12 -46.64
C THR A 184 -4.84 10.13 -46.69
N MET A 185 -5.84 10.44 -47.53
CA MET A 185 -6.98 9.59 -47.80
C MET A 185 -6.52 8.23 -48.34
N VAL A 186 -6.67 7.18 -47.53
CA VAL A 186 -6.60 5.80 -48.00
C VAL A 186 -8.03 5.23 -47.94
N PRO A 187 -8.60 4.76 -49.07
CA PRO A 187 -9.96 4.21 -49.09
C PRO A 187 -10.04 2.90 -48.31
N SER A 188 -11.03 2.83 -47.41
CA SER A 188 -11.41 1.66 -46.62
C SER A 188 -12.23 0.68 -47.47
N ALA A 189 -11.69 -0.51 -47.73
CA ALA A 189 -12.46 -1.66 -48.18
C ALA A 189 -12.94 -2.44 -46.93
N GLN A 190 -14.25 -2.35 -46.70
CA GLN A 190 -14.99 -3.00 -45.61
C GLN A 190 -15.28 -4.49 -45.95
N PRO A 191 -15.42 -5.40 -44.95
CA PRO A 191 -15.47 -6.84 -45.20
C PRO A 191 -16.86 -7.35 -45.66
N THR A 192 -16.81 -8.47 -46.37
CA THR A 192 -17.93 -9.20 -46.98
C THR A 192 -18.92 -9.77 -45.94
N PRO A 193 -20.25 -9.70 -46.18
CA PRO A 193 -21.25 -10.32 -45.29
C PRO A 193 -21.32 -11.85 -45.46
N VAL A 194 -21.54 -12.53 -44.34
CA VAL A 194 -21.83 -13.97 -44.26
C VAL A 194 -23.23 -14.25 -44.82
N PRO A 195 -23.46 -15.33 -45.59
CA PRO A 195 -24.80 -15.66 -46.09
C PRO A 195 -25.66 -16.25 -44.96
N VAL A 196 -26.77 -15.59 -44.64
CA VAL A 196 -27.84 -16.17 -43.81
C VAL A 196 -28.68 -17.05 -44.73
N GLN A 197 -28.67 -18.36 -44.53
CA GLN A 197 -29.51 -19.27 -45.29
C GLN A 197 -30.96 -19.07 -44.83
N GLN A 198 -31.79 -18.49 -45.71
CA GLN A 198 -33.23 -18.34 -45.49
C GLN A 198 -33.91 -19.70 -45.63
N CYS A 199 -34.69 -20.09 -44.62
CA CYS A 199 -35.64 -21.20 -44.74
C CYS A 199 -36.70 -20.89 -45.83
N LYS A 200 -37.34 -21.92 -46.37
CA LYS A 200 -38.28 -21.87 -47.51
C LYS A 200 -39.71 -22.17 -47.04
N THR A 201 -40.70 -21.58 -47.71
CA THR A 201 -42.14 -21.79 -47.40
C THR A 201 -42.73 -22.94 -48.22
N ASN A 202 -43.96 -23.37 -47.90
CA ASN A 202 -44.72 -24.41 -48.62
C ASN A 202 -44.56 -24.38 -50.16
N GLY A 203 -44.15 -25.51 -50.74
CA GLY A 203 -43.86 -25.66 -52.17
C GLY A 203 -42.39 -25.43 -52.55
N GLY A 204 -41.54 -24.96 -51.62
CA GLY A 204 -40.10 -24.81 -51.84
C GLY A 204 -39.34 -26.13 -51.77
N SER A 205 -38.35 -26.34 -52.63
CA SER A 205 -37.52 -27.55 -52.60
C SER A 205 -36.67 -27.61 -51.34
N CYS A 206 -36.61 -28.78 -50.70
CA CYS A 206 -35.89 -29.02 -49.45
C CYS A 206 -35.18 -30.37 -49.51
N ASP A 207 -34.15 -30.53 -48.69
CA ASP A 207 -33.49 -31.82 -48.46
C ASP A 207 -33.73 -32.33 -47.03
N VAL A 208 -33.97 -31.41 -46.08
CA VAL A 208 -34.23 -31.72 -44.66
C VAL A 208 -35.32 -30.80 -44.08
N ASP A 209 -35.97 -31.23 -42.99
CA ASP A 209 -37.09 -30.49 -42.39
C ASP A 209 -36.73 -29.07 -41.92
N SER A 210 -35.48 -28.84 -41.49
CA SER A 210 -35.00 -27.53 -41.05
C SER A 210 -34.91 -26.50 -42.19
N ASP A 211 -35.01 -26.94 -43.44
CA ASP A 211 -35.06 -26.05 -44.59
C ASP A 211 -36.43 -25.36 -44.71
N CYS A 212 -37.47 -25.83 -44.02
CA CYS A 212 -38.83 -25.31 -44.09
C CYS A 212 -39.12 -24.34 -42.91
N CYS A 213 -39.65 -23.15 -43.21
CA CYS A 213 -39.80 -22.09 -42.19
C CYS A 213 -40.94 -22.31 -41.19
N GLY A 214 -41.96 -23.12 -41.52
CA GLY A 214 -43.12 -23.30 -40.66
C GLY A 214 -42.85 -24.27 -39.50
N SER A 215 -43.22 -23.89 -38.28
CA SER A 215 -43.13 -24.77 -37.08
C SER A 215 -44.02 -26.02 -37.14
N ARG A 216 -44.80 -26.19 -38.21
CA ARG A 216 -45.63 -27.36 -38.53
C ARG A 216 -45.48 -27.81 -39.99
N GLU A 217 -44.35 -27.47 -40.62
CA GLU A 217 -43.99 -27.88 -41.99
C GLU A 217 -42.80 -28.86 -41.92
N CYS A 218 -42.74 -29.79 -42.87
CA CYS A 218 -41.68 -30.79 -43.00
C CYS A 218 -41.26 -30.93 -44.47
N CYS A 219 -40.11 -31.53 -44.70
CA CYS A 219 -39.63 -31.84 -46.04
C CYS A 219 -40.17 -33.20 -46.50
N ALA A 220 -41.26 -33.18 -47.28
CA ALA A 220 -41.88 -34.38 -47.82
C ALA A 220 -41.59 -34.49 -49.32
N SER A 221 -40.99 -35.59 -49.76
CA SER A 221 -40.69 -35.82 -51.19
C SER A 221 -39.91 -34.68 -51.87
N ALA A 222 -38.91 -34.15 -51.16
CA ALA A 222 -38.03 -33.04 -51.59
C ALA A 222 -38.71 -31.67 -51.74
N VAL A 223 -39.90 -31.48 -51.15
CA VAL A 223 -40.62 -30.21 -51.14
C VAL A 223 -41.21 -29.92 -49.76
N CYS A 224 -41.13 -28.67 -49.30
CA CYS A 224 -41.72 -28.21 -48.04
C CYS A 224 -43.25 -28.33 -48.11
N GLY A 225 -43.82 -29.10 -47.19
CA GLY A 225 -45.25 -29.38 -47.09
C GLY A 225 -45.72 -29.32 -45.63
N PRO A 226 -47.04 -29.26 -45.37
CA PRO A 226 -47.54 -29.36 -44.01
C PRO A 226 -47.26 -30.74 -43.40
N SER A 227 -47.01 -30.76 -42.09
CA SER A 227 -46.57 -31.91 -41.29
C SER A 227 -47.43 -33.18 -41.29
N TRP A 228 -48.62 -33.17 -41.90
CA TRP A 228 -49.48 -34.35 -42.06
C TRP A 228 -49.27 -35.10 -43.39
N LEU A 229 -48.38 -34.59 -44.24
CA LEU A 229 -47.83 -35.30 -45.41
C LEU A 229 -46.52 -36.04 -45.06
N CYS A 230 -46.03 -35.82 -43.85
CA CYS A 230 -45.11 -36.65 -43.09
C CYS A 230 -45.92 -37.37 -41.99
#